data_AF-A0AAE4SE69-F1
#
_entry.id   AF-A0AAE4SE69-F1
#
_cell.length_a   1.000
_cell.length_b   1.000
_cell.length_c   1.000
_cell.angle_alpha   90.00
_cell.angle_beta   90.00
_cell.angle_gamma   90.00
#
_symmetry.space_group_name_H-M   'P 1'
#
loop_
_entity.id
_entity.type
_entity.pdbx_description
1 polymer ?
#
loop_
_entity_poly.entity_id
_entity_poly.type
_entity_poly.pdbx_seq_one_letter_code
_entity_poly.pdbx_strand_id
1 'polypeptide(L)'
;MALFSKVNKKIGSGSDIEGADSRKGFYWVEDKKGDNVMWRLPRNVMWNDNVLVREDEYGIFFRDGKALAVFDRPDRYALTTQNIPVLKDIAGTVLGNVQIGEFFWVQKREFRDKFGTSQPLAFRDVDFGVVQLRIFGQFSYKVVAPLQLITEFVGTKGLTKSEEIVDWLKAQIVVVLNDTLGELKAKKQMGVLDMPAYLQEIEQLCLAKLGRETEIYGVKIMKFAGLNINMPEEVQEAINKRGAMSALGVNYIQYQSGKAIEGIGAGAAQGGGEGAGFAMMGAGMGAGVGMGNMMAQGMAGMAAGQPAPFGGQPGTSQVQCQKCGTAAPTGTKFCPECGTAMAPPAAAGKCAKCGAALAAGAKFCPECGTPIGSPKCPACGAELLAGTKFCSECGQKI
;
A
#
# COMPACT_ATOMS: atom_id res chain seq x y z
N MET A 1 7.88 54.14 7.18
CA MET A 1 6.82 54.17 6.15
C MET A 1 7.15 53.07 5.15
N ALA A 2 6.16 52.25 4.79
CA ALA A 2 6.23 51.06 3.91
C ALA A 2 6.87 49.79 4.48
N LEU A 3 6.03 48.82 4.86
CA LEU A 3 6.27 47.38 4.69
C LEU A 3 4.93 46.63 4.88
N PHE A 4 4.65 45.73 3.94
CA PHE A 4 3.55 44.75 3.90
C PHE A 4 2.17 45.22 3.40
N SER A 5 2.09 45.43 2.07
CA SER A 5 0.88 45.17 1.28
C SER A 5 1.23 44.12 0.22
N LYS A 6 0.99 42.85 0.53
CA LYS A 6 0.80 41.77 -0.46
C LYS A 6 -0.30 40.86 0.06
N VAL A 7 -1.54 41.26 -0.19
CA VAL A 7 -2.73 40.44 0.01
C VAL A 7 -2.67 39.28 -0.98
N ASN A 8 -2.64 38.06 -0.45
CA ASN A 8 -2.55 36.82 -1.19
C ASN A 8 -3.90 36.55 -1.88
N LYS A 9 -4.04 37.00 -3.13
CA LYS A 9 -5.14 36.66 -4.04
C LYS A 9 -4.97 35.20 -4.47
N LYS A 10 -5.65 34.28 -3.77
CA LYS A 10 -6.19 32.98 -4.25
C LYS A 10 -6.66 32.12 -3.06
N ILE A 11 -7.54 32.71 -2.26
CA ILE A 11 -8.58 31.93 -1.56
C ILE A 11 -9.53 31.47 -2.67
N GLY A 12 -10.14 30.28 -2.60
CA GLY A 12 -11.15 29.84 -3.57
C GLY A 12 -12.09 30.98 -3.92
N SER A 13 -11.83 31.65 -5.03
CA SER A 13 -12.55 32.84 -5.42
C SER A 13 -13.78 32.30 -6.12
N GLY A 14 -14.87 32.20 -5.36
CA GLY A 14 -16.15 32.49 -5.97
C GLY A 14 -15.97 33.83 -6.66
N SER A 15 -15.94 33.81 -7.98
CA SER A 15 -16.03 35.01 -8.81
C SER A 15 -17.12 35.89 -8.23
N ASP A 16 -16.84 37.18 -8.05
CA ASP A 16 -17.76 38.18 -7.55
C ASP A 16 -19.17 37.91 -8.10
N ILE A 17 -20.06 37.44 -7.22
CA ILE A 17 -21.45 37.33 -7.58
C ILE A 17 -22.02 38.68 -7.22
N GLU A 18 -22.35 39.46 -8.26
CA GLU A 18 -23.28 40.56 -8.18
C GLU A 18 -24.62 40.00 -7.67
N GLY A 19 -24.70 39.87 -6.34
CA GLY A 19 -25.96 39.80 -5.65
C GLY A 19 -26.59 41.16 -5.85
N ALA A 20 -27.26 41.35 -6.99
CA ALA A 20 -28.50 42.07 -7.06
C ALA A 20 -28.54 43.38 -6.24
N ASP A 21 -28.71 44.56 -6.80
CA ASP A 21 -29.07 45.74 -5.98
C ASP A 21 -30.49 45.61 -5.41
N SER A 22 -30.74 45.73 -4.09
CA SER A 22 -32.11 45.43 -3.57
C SER A 22 -32.36 44.88 -2.16
N ARG A 23 -31.84 45.43 -1.03
CA ARG A 23 -32.21 44.97 0.34
C ARG A 23 -32.07 43.44 0.57
N LYS A 24 -30.96 42.85 0.09
CA LYS A 24 -30.86 41.40 -0.19
C LYS A 24 -30.33 40.56 0.95
N GLY A 25 -31.05 39.47 1.23
CA GLY A 25 -30.51 38.36 2.01
C GLY A 25 -29.55 37.51 1.18
N PHE A 26 -28.50 36.99 1.82
CA PHE A 26 -27.50 36.10 1.23
C PHE A 26 -27.99 34.67 1.26
N TYR A 27 -27.66 33.92 0.22
CA TYR A 27 -27.96 32.51 0.12
C TYR A 27 -26.89 31.83 -0.74
N TRP A 28 -26.73 30.53 -0.55
CA TRP A 28 -25.82 29.75 -1.39
C TRP A 28 -26.46 29.50 -2.76
N VAL A 29 -25.84 30.01 -3.82
CA VAL A 29 -26.29 29.83 -5.20
C VAL A 29 -26.16 28.35 -5.60
N GLU A 30 -27.24 27.79 -6.17
CA GLU A 30 -27.37 26.35 -6.45
C GLU A 30 -26.31 25.83 -7.43
N ASP A 31 -25.94 26.65 -8.44
CA ASP A 31 -24.90 26.31 -9.42
C ASP A 31 -23.52 26.04 -8.79
N LYS A 32 -23.25 26.64 -7.63
CA LYS A 32 -22.00 26.46 -6.88
C LYS A 32 -22.14 25.44 -5.75
N LYS A 33 -23.35 24.93 -5.53
CA LYS A 33 -23.65 23.97 -4.46
C LYS A 33 -23.11 22.60 -4.83
N GLY A 34 -23.48 22.07 -6.00
CA GLY A 34 -22.89 20.88 -6.65
C GLY A 34 -22.24 19.89 -5.67
N ASP A 35 -20.97 19.56 -5.90
CA ASP A 35 -20.18 18.65 -5.07
C ASP A 35 -19.45 19.34 -3.90
N ASN A 36 -19.76 20.61 -3.63
CA ASN A 36 -19.13 21.35 -2.55
C ASN A 36 -19.76 21.01 -1.20
N VAL A 37 -18.96 20.55 -0.25
CA VAL A 37 -19.40 20.23 1.11
C VAL A 37 -19.71 21.52 1.89
N MET A 38 -18.89 22.55 1.69
CA MET A 38 -19.01 23.83 2.38
C MET A 38 -18.79 25.01 1.45
N TRP A 39 -19.36 26.16 1.82
CA TRP A 39 -19.12 27.42 1.13
C TRP A 39 -19.06 28.58 2.13
N ARG A 40 -18.03 29.41 2.01
CA ARG A 40 -17.87 30.62 2.82
C ARG A 40 -18.37 31.83 2.05
N LEU A 41 -19.12 32.69 2.71
CA LEU A 41 -19.50 34.00 2.16
C LEU A 41 -18.23 34.80 1.83
N PRO A 42 -18.01 35.25 0.59
CA PRO A 42 -16.76 35.90 0.18
C PRO A 42 -16.60 37.34 0.69
N ARG A 43 -17.62 37.88 1.36
CA ARG A 43 -17.63 39.21 1.94
C ARG A 43 -17.81 39.14 3.46
N ASN A 44 -17.35 40.18 4.14
CA ASN A 44 -17.64 40.38 5.55
C ASN A 44 -19.15 40.54 5.77
N VAL A 45 -19.69 39.84 6.75
CA VAL A 45 -21.07 40.02 7.20
C VAL A 45 -21.18 41.31 7.98
N MET A 46 -22.14 42.15 7.59
CA MET A 46 -22.42 43.43 8.23
C MET A 46 -23.67 43.37 9.10
N TRP A 47 -23.84 44.36 9.96
CA TRP A 47 -25.03 44.50 10.80
C TRP A 47 -26.30 44.62 9.94
N ASN A 48 -27.37 43.92 10.32
CA ASN A 48 -28.63 43.77 9.55
C ASN A 48 -28.54 42.94 8.25
N ASP A 49 -27.45 42.23 8.00
CA ASP A 49 -27.44 41.24 6.91
C ASP A 49 -28.41 40.10 7.21
N ASN A 50 -29.20 39.71 6.21
CA ASN A 50 -30.08 38.55 6.29
C ASN A 50 -29.41 37.38 5.57
N VAL A 51 -29.47 36.18 6.13
CA VAL A 51 -28.98 34.95 5.48
C VAL A 51 -30.12 33.94 5.41
N LEU A 52 -30.25 33.27 4.27
CA LEU A 52 -31.17 32.16 4.09
C LEU A 52 -30.40 30.86 4.29
N VAL A 53 -30.90 30.02 5.18
CA VAL A 53 -30.44 28.64 5.37
C VAL A 53 -31.55 27.73 4.86
N ARG A 54 -31.25 26.88 3.90
CA ARG A 54 -32.21 25.90 3.37
C ARG A 54 -32.27 24.65 4.24
N GLU A 55 -33.25 23.79 3.98
CA GLU A 55 -33.48 22.57 4.76
C GLU A 55 -32.28 21.61 4.72
N ASP A 56 -31.62 21.54 3.56
CA ASP A 56 -30.46 20.70 3.30
C ASP A 56 -29.12 21.38 3.65
N GLU A 57 -29.15 22.51 4.37
CA GLU A 57 -27.97 23.29 4.76
C GLU A 57 -27.92 23.50 6.29
N TYR A 58 -26.71 23.55 6.82
CA TYR A 58 -26.37 24.19 8.08
C TYR A 58 -25.79 25.57 7.79
N GLY A 59 -26.18 26.57 8.57
CA GLY A 59 -25.52 27.88 8.59
C GLY A 59 -24.64 28.02 9.82
N ILE A 60 -23.43 28.56 9.68
CA ILE A 60 -22.55 28.81 10.82
C ILE A 60 -22.05 30.24 10.75
N PHE A 61 -22.29 31.00 11.81
CA PHE A 61 -21.84 32.38 11.91
C PHE A 61 -20.69 32.51 12.91
N PHE A 62 -19.58 33.03 12.41
CA PHE A 62 -18.39 33.38 13.17
C PHE A 62 -18.28 34.89 13.27
N ARG A 63 -17.84 35.36 14.44
CA ARG A 63 -17.48 36.76 14.66
C ARG A 63 -16.19 36.82 15.45
N ASP A 64 -15.24 37.60 14.93
CA ASP A 64 -13.93 37.81 15.56
C ASP A 64 -13.25 36.46 15.93
N GLY A 65 -13.40 35.45 15.07
CA GLY A 65 -12.85 34.10 15.24
C GLY A 65 -13.63 33.17 16.17
N LYS A 66 -14.73 33.61 16.79
CA LYS A 66 -15.58 32.77 17.65
C LYS A 66 -16.86 32.38 16.91
N ALA A 67 -17.23 31.11 16.98
CA ALA A 67 -18.54 30.66 16.51
C ALA A 67 -19.62 31.18 17.47
N LEU A 68 -20.55 31.98 16.94
CA LEU A 68 -21.63 32.57 17.71
C LEU A 68 -22.93 31.78 17.61
N ALA A 69 -23.21 31.22 16.45
CA ALA A 69 -24.45 30.51 16.19
C ALA A 69 -24.27 29.42 15.13
N VAL A 70 -24.96 28.30 15.34
CA VAL A 70 -25.17 27.25 14.35
C VAL A 70 -26.67 27.22 14.05
N PHE A 71 -27.03 27.46 12.80
CA PHE A 71 -28.39 27.45 12.29
C PHE A 71 -28.68 26.09 11.67
N ASP A 72 -29.51 25.30 12.33
CA ASP A 72 -29.87 23.94 11.94
C ASP A 72 -31.27 23.84 11.30
N ARG A 73 -32.12 24.85 11.49
CA ARG A 73 -33.46 24.91 10.90
C ARG A 73 -33.48 25.72 9.62
N PRO A 74 -34.31 25.35 8.63
CA PRO A 74 -34.52 26.16 7.45
C PRO A 74 -35.26 27.44 7.82
N ASP A 75 -34.60 28.58 7.66
CA ASP A 75 -35.22 29.90 7.85
C ASP A 75 -34.36 31.03 7.24
N ARG A 76 -34.93 32.23 7.21
CA ARG A 76 -34.20 33.49 6.99
C ARG A 76 -33.79 34.04 8.35
N TYR A 77 -32.50 34.02 8.61
CA TYR A 77 -31.91 34.57 9.83
C TYR A 77 -31.42 35.99 9.58
N ALA A 78 -31.97 36.94 10.34
CA ALA A 78 -31.35 38.25 10.47
C ALA A 78 -30.15 38.12 11.40
N LEU A 79 -28.96 38.49 10.92
CA LEU A 79 -27.73 38.48 11.72
C LEU A 79 -27.64 39.72 12.62
N THR A 80 -28.78 40.09 13.21
CA THR A 80 -28.92 41.17 14.18
C THR A 80 -28.79 40.61 15.58
N THR A 81 -28.14 41.36 16.45
CA THR A 81 -27.85 41.01 17.85
C THR A 81 -29.09 40.79 18.73
N GLN A 82 -30.31 40.79 18.18
CA GLN A 82 -31.55 40.58 18.94
C GLN A 82 -31.93 39.11 19.16
N ASN A 83 -31.37 38.15 18.42
CA ASN A 83 -31.73 36.72 18.54
C ASN A 83 -30.61 35.78 19.03
N ILE A 84 -29.50 36.31 19.55
CA ILE A 84 -28.47 35.49 20.21
C ILE A 84 -28.49 35.79 21.72
N PRO A 85 -29.13 34.94 22.55
CA PRO A 85 -29.27 35.17 23.99
C PRO A 85 -27.93 35.29 24.76
N VAL A 86 -26.80 34.93 24.13
CA VAL A 86 -25.47 34.87 24.73
C VAL A 86 -24.68 36.19 24.63
N LEU A 87 -25.13 37.17 23.83
CA LEU A 87 -24.35 38.39 23.52
C LEU A 87 -24.85 39.69 24.17
N LYS A 88 -25.56 39.62 25.30
CA LYS A 88 -26.02 40.83 26.00
C LYS A 88 -24.90 41.68 26.64
N ASP A 89 -23.69 41.13 26.81
CA ASP A 89 -22.63 41.78 27.61
C ASP A 89 -21.43 42.34 26.83
N ILE A 90 -21.47 42.38 25.49
CA ILE A 90 -20.42 43.02 24.68
C ILE A 90 -21.02 44.10 23.77
N ALA A 91 -21.79 44.99 24.39
CA ALA A 91 -22.19 46.24 23.77
C ALA A 91 -21.47 47.39 24.46
N GLY A 92 -20.38 47.87 23.85
CA GLY A 92 -19.87 49.21 24.14
C GLY A 92 -18.36 49.31 24.36
N THR A 93 -17.61 49.50 23.28
CA THR A 93 -16.48 50.44 23.22
C THR A 93 -16.10 50.58 21.74
N VAL A 94 -16.43 51.70 21.10
CA VAL A 94 -15.45 52.75 20.77
C VAL A 94 -14.17 52.12 20.22
N LEU A 95 -14.00 52.06 18.89
CA LEU A 95 -12.73 52.04 18.13
C LEU A 95 -12.99 51.45 16.73
N GLY A 96 -12.35 52.04 15.72
CA GLY A 96 -12.40 51.62 14.31
C GLY A 96 -11.75 50.26 14.04
N ASN A 97 -12.17 49.24 14.77
CA ASN A 97 -11.85 47.85 14.51
C ASN A 97 -12.95 47.31 13.59
N VAL A 98 -12.58 47.00 12.34
CA VAL A 98 -13.48 46.31 11.41
C VAL A 98 -13.79 44.95 12.03
N GLN A 99 -15.00 44.80 12.58
CA GLN A 99 -15.46 43.52 13.13
C GLN A 99 -15.59 42.54 11.97
N ILE A 100 -14.92 41.39 12.09
CA ILE A 100 -14.90 40.38 11.01
C ILE A 100 -15.99 39.36 11.32
N GLY A 101 -17.09 39.42 10.58
CA GLY A 101 -18.16 38.44 10.55
C GLY A 101 -18.00 37.52 9.34
N GLU A 102 -17.84 36.23 9.58
CA GLU A 102 -17.80 35.21 8.53
C GLU A 102 -19.03 34.31 8.63
N PHE A 103 -19.60 33.96 7.48
CA PHE A 103 -20.72 33.01 7.41
C PHE A 103 -20.35 31.83 6.52
N PHE A 104 -20.65 30.63 6.99
CA PHE A 104 -20.44 29.38 6.27
C PHE A 104 -21.76 28.65 6.07
N TRP A 105 -21.98 28.14 4.86
CA TRP A 105 -22.98 27.12 4.58
C TRP A 105 -22.31 25.76 4.49
N VAL A 106 -22.94 24.73 5.05
CA VAL A 106 -22.47 23.34 4.98
C VAL A 106 -23.64 22.44 4.62
N GLN A 107 -23.48 21.52 3.67
CA GLN A 107 -24.60 20.67 3.25
C GLN A 107 -24.87 19.52 4.25
N LYS A 108 -26.15 19.21 4.48
CA LYS A 108 -26.62 18.09 5.31
C LYS A 108 -26.73 16.77 4.55
N ARG A 109 -26.69 16.81 3.22
CA ARG A 109 -26.86 15.62 2.38
C ARG A 109 -25.67 14.68 2.52
N GLU A 110 -25.90 13.43 2.13
CA GLU A 110 -24.84 12.44 1.99
C GLU A 110 -24.11 12.64 0.65
N PHE A 111 -22.79 12.68 0.71
CA PHE A 111 -21.91 12.76 -0.45
C PHE A 111 -21.33 11.39 -0.75
N ARG A 112 -20.99 11.15 -2.02
CA ARG A 112 -20.36 9.92 -2.48
C ARG A 112 -19.13 10.26 -3.30
N ASP A 113 -18.03 9.58 -3.03
CA ASP A 113 -16.81 9.71 -3.82
C ASP A 113 -16.10 8.35 -3.93
N LYS A 114 -15.16 8.25 -4.87
CA LYS A 114 -14.29 7.12 -5.08
C LYS A 114 -13.01 7.32 -4.28
N PHE A 115 -12.50 6.23 -3.71
CA PHE A 115 -11.18 6.22 -3.11
C PHE A 115 -10.34 5.11 -3.74
N GLY A 116 -9.03 5.26 -3.63
CA GLY A 116 -8.12 4.21 -4.04
C GLY A 116 -6.69 4.51 -3.61
N THR A 117 -5.88 3.46 -3.59
CA THR A 117 -4.45 3.56 -3.30
C THR A 117 -3.75 4.20 -4.50
N SER A 118 -3.11 5.35 -4.29
CA SER A 118 -2.28 6.00 -5.32
C SER A 118 -1.01 5.21 -5.61
N GLN A 119 -0.40 4.62 -4.58
CA GLN A 119 0.75 3.73 -4.67
C GLN A 119 0.35 2.29 -4.31
N PRO A 120 0.91 1.27 -5.00
CA PRO A 120 0.65 -0.11 -4.65
C PRO A 120 1.09 -0.43 -3.22
N LEU A 121 0.27 -1.20 -2.51
CA LEU A 121 0.52 -1.67 -1.17
C LEU A 121 1.30 -3.00 -1.21
N ALA A 122 2.48 -3.03 -0.60
CA ALA A 122 3.26 -4.25 -0.50
C ALA A 122 2.63 -5.20 0.53
N PHE A 123 2.03 -6.28 0.04
CA PHE A 123 1.39 -7.32 0.83
C PHE A 123 2.20 -8.61 0.74
N ARG A 124 2.75 -9.07 1.86
CA ARG A 124 3.47 -10.36 1.91
C ARG A 124 2.49 -11.51 2.06
N ASP A 125 2.37 -12.31 1.03
CA ASP A 125 1.61 -13.55 0.93
C ASP A 125 2.49 -14.77 1.22
N VAL A 126 1.87 -15.89 1.60
CA VAL A 126 2.57 -17.16 1.89
C VAL A 126 2.92 -17.93 0.63
N ASP A 127 2.07 -17.88 -0.40
CA ASP A 127 2.21 -18.63 -1.64
C ASP A 127 2.98 -17.86 -2.72
N PHE A 128 2.80 -16.54 -2.75
CA PHE A 128 3.33 -15.67 -3.82
C PHE A 128 4.43 -14.71 -3.38
N GLY A 129 4.82 -14.71 -2.09
CA GLY A 129 5.83 -13.79 -1.57
C GLY A 129 5.30 -12.37 -1.47
N VAL A 130 6.03 -11.35 -1.89
CA VAL A 130 5.56 -9.95 -1.79
C VAL A 130 4.76 -9.58 -3.03
N VAL A 131 3.47 -9.34 -2.84
CA VAL A 131 2.51 -8.93 -3.88
C VAL A 131 2.18 -7.45 -3.72
N GLN A 132 2.16 -6.71 -4.83
CA GLN A 132 1.80 -5.30 -4.82
C GLN A 132 0.31 -5.12 -5.13
N LEU A 133 -0.50 -4.90 -4.09
CA LEU A 133 -1.94 -4.78 -4.21
C LEU A 133 -2.36 -3.33 -4.49
N ARG A 134 -3.37 -3.14 -5.32
CA ARG A 134 -4.05 -1.84 -5.46
C ARG A 134 -5.49 -1.98 -5.03
N ILE A 135 -5.96 -1.04 -4.25
CA ILE A 135 -7.29 -1.11 -3.63
C ILE A 135 -8.10 0.07 -4.13
N PHE A 136 -9.32 -0.21 -4.55
CA PHE A 136 -10.26 0.77 -5.07
C PHE A 136 -11.62 0.55 -4.45
N GLY A 137 -12.40 1.61 -4.33
CA GLY A 137 -13.77 1.51 -3.86
C GLY A 137 -14.49 2.84 -3.91
N GLN A 138 -15.70 2.82 -3.39
CA GLN A 138 -16.53 4.00 -3.17
C GLN A 138 -16.84 4.12 -1.70
N PHE A 139 -16.95 5.36 -1.24
CA PHE A 139 -17.36 5.66 0.11
C PHE A 139 -18.40 6.77 0.10
N SER A 140 -19.24 6.77 1.12
CA SER A 140 -20.15 7.86 1.37
C SER A 140 -19.91 8.48 2.73
N TYR A 141 -20.08 9.79 2.79
CA TYR A 141 -19.83 10.56 3.99
C TYR A 141 -20.87 11.67 4.16
N LYS A 142 -21.06 12.08 5.41
CA LYS A 142 -22.00 13.13 5.78
C LYS A 142 -21.40 13.98 6.89
N VAL A 143 -21.68 15.27 6.86
CA VAL A 143 -21.32 16.18 7.96
C VAL A 143 -22.35 16.02 9.08
N VAL A 144 -21.86 15.72 10.29
CA VAL A 144 -22.70 15.53 11.48
C VAL A 144 -22.53 16.70 12.45
N ALA A 145 -21.31 17.22 12.57
CA ALA A 145 -21.00 18.37 13.42
C ALA A 145 -20.36 19.49 12.58
N PRO A 146 -21.14 20.42 12.01
CA PRO A 146 -20.63 21.43 11.09
C PRO A 146 -19.67 22.42 11.75
N LEU A 147 -19.85 22.69 13.05
CA LEU A 147 -18.94 23.56 13.80
C LEU A 147 -17.53 22.96 13.93
N GLN A 148 -17.43 21.67 14.25
CA GLN A 148 -16.16 20.95 14.32
C GLN A 148 -15.48 20.90 12.95
N LEU A 149 -16.26 20.66 11.89
CA LEU A 149 -15.75 20.67 10.52
C LEU A 149 -15.07 21.99 10.16
N ILE A 150 -15.71 23.14 10.42
CA ILE A 150 -15.12 24.44 10.09
C ILE A 150 -13.90 24.72 10.98
N THR A 151 -13.99 24.50 12.28
CA THR A 151 -12.88 24.79 13.20
C THR A 151 -11.65 23.94 12.93
N GLU A 152 -11.81 22.64 12.66
CA GLU A 152 -10.67 21.74 12.42
C GLU A 152 -10.11 21.84 10.99
N PHE A 153 -10.96 21.90 9.97
CA PHE A 153 -10.46 21.95 8.59
C PHE A 153 -10.04 23.36 8.18
N VAL A 154 -10.91 24.36 8.37
CA VAL A 154 -10.63 25.74 7.97
C VAL A 154 -9.69 26.42 8.96
N GLY A 155 -9.89 26.19 10.27
CA GLY A 155 -9.05 26.76 11.32
C GLY A 155 -7.69 26.07 11.46
N THR A 156 -7.67 24.80 11.89
CA THR A 156 -6.42 24.08 12.21
C THR A 156 -5.60 23.71 10.97
N LYS A 157 -6.24 23.16 9.93
CA LYS A 157 -5.54 22.68 8.73
C LYS A 157 -5.45 23.71 7.60
N GLY A 158 -6.21 24.79 7.66
CA GLY A 158 -6.28 25.80 6.60
C GLY A 158 -6.87 25.29 5.29
N LEU A 159 -7.58 24.15 5.31
CA LEU A 159 -8.26 23.60 4.13
C LEU A 159 -9.53 24.40 3.89
N THR A 160 -9.55 25.14 2.79
CA THR A 160 -10.65 26.08 2.48
C THR A 160 -11.55 25.58 1.37
N LYS A 161 -11.18 24.48 0.71
CA LYS A 161 -11.94 23.89 -0.40
C LYS A 161 -12.51 22.53 -0.01
N SER A 162 -13.69 22.24 -0.55
CA SER A 162 -14.33 20.93 -0.39
C SER A 162 -13.45 19.80 -0.89
N GLU A 163 -12.81 19.96 -2.05
CA GLU A 163 -11.91 18.96 -2.66
C GLU A 163 -10.78 18.54 -1.71
N GLU A 164 -10.16 19.50 -1.02
CA GLU A 164 -9.06 19.26 -0.08
C GLU A 164 -9.52 18.42 1.13
N ILE A 165 -10.77 18.63 1.59
CA ILE A 165 -11.38 17.82 2.66
C ILE A 165 -11.59 16.39 2.16
N VAL A 166 -12.09 16.22 0.93
CA VAL A 166 -12.32 14.88 0.37
C VAL A 166 -10.99 14.15 0.14
N ASP A 167 -9.97 14.82 -0.36
CA ASP A 167 -8.64 14.23 -0.55
C ASP A 167 -8.01 13.79 0.78
N TRP A 168 -8.20 14.58 1.84
CA TRP A 168 -7.81 14.18 3.19
C TRP A 168 -8.58 12.93 3.65
N LEU A 169 -9.90 12.85 3.43
CA LEU A 169 -10.70 11.67 3.75
C LEU A 169 -10.24 10.43 2.97
N LYS A 170 -9.96 10.56 1.67
CA LYS A 170 -9.42 9.48 0.83
C LYS A 170 -8.09 8.96 1.39
N ALA A 171 -7.20 9.86 1.81
CA ALA A 171 -5.94 9.48 2.42
C ALA A 171 -6.14 8.73 3.76
N GLN A 172 -7.04 9.20 4.63
CA GLN A 172 -7.35 8.50 5.89
C GLN A 172 -7.93 7.10 5.64
N ILE A 173 -8.84 6.96 4.68
CA ILE A 173 -9.40 5.65 4.31
C ILE A 173 -8.29 4.68 3.93
N VAL A 174 -7.34 5.10 3.10
CA VAL A 174 -6.23 4.24 2.66
C VAL A 174 -5.34 3.80 3.83
N VAL A 175 -5.06 4.71 4.77
CA VAL A 175 -4.26 4.40 5.97
C VAL A 175 -4.96 3.34 6.83
N VAL A 176 -6.24 3.56 7.18
CA VAL A 176 -7.00 2.63 8.02
C VAL A 176 -7.20 1.29 7.33
N LEU A 177 -7.39 1.30 6.01
CA LEU A 177 -7.56 0.07 5.25
C LEU A 177 -6.29 -0.77 5.24
N ASN A 178 -5.12 -0.14 5.08
CA ASN A 178 -3.82 -0.83 5.18
C ASN A 178 -3.65 -1.48 6.57
N ASP A 179 -3.91 -0.72 7.63
CA ASP A 179 -3.84 -1.23 9.01
C ASP A 179 -4.81 -2.40 9.24
N THR A 180 -6.03 -2.29 8.71
CA THR A 180 -7.05 -3.35 8.79
C THR A 180 -6.62 -4.63 8.06
N LEU A 181 -6.04 -4.50 6.86
CA LEU A 181 -5.49 -5.66 6.13
C LEU A 181 -4.30 -6.29 6.86
N GLY A 182 -3.42 -5.47 7.44
CA GLY A 182 -2.30 -5.94 8.24
C GLY A 182 -2.75 -6.76 9.46
N GLU A 183 -3.74 -6.26 10.19
CA GLU A 183 -4.33 -6.97 11.32
C GLU A 183 -5.00 -8.29 10.93
N LEU A 184 -5.80 -8.27 9.86
CA LEU A 184 -6.53 -9.44 9.41
C LEU A 184 -5.57 -10.53 8.91
N LYS A 185 -4.48 -10.13 8.25
CA LYS A 185 -3.39 -11.04 7.92
C LYS A 185 -2.75 -11.64 9.18
N ALA A 186 -2.43 -10.83 10.19
CA ALA A 186 -1.78 -11.31 11.40
C ALA A 186 -2.68 -12.26 12.23
N LYS A 187 -3.98 -11.97 12.31
CA LYS A 187 -4.94 -12.72 13.14
C LYS A 187 -5.53 -13.94 12.43
N LYS A 188 -5.79 -13.86 11.12
CA LYS A 188 -6.49 -14.90 10.34
C LYS A 188 -5.61 -15.58 9.29
N GLN A 189 -4.32 -15.25 9.21
CA GLN A 189 -3.39 -15.73 8.17
C GLN A 189 -3.95 -15.60 6.76
N MET A 190 -4.68 -14.50 6.50
CA MET A 190 -5.35 -14.27 5.23
C MET A 190 -4.34 -14.18 4.08
N GLY A 191 -4.46 -15.08 3.10
CA GLY A 191 -3.75 -15.00 1.83
C GLY A 191 -4.47 -14.05 0.86
N VAL A 192 -3.79 -13.66 -0.22
CA VAL A 192 -4.39 -12.76 -1.22
C VAL A 192 -5.62 -13.38 -1.89
N LEU A 193 -5.63 -14.71 -2.07
CA LEU A 193 -6.74 -15.44 -2.67
C LEU A 193 -8.00 -15.46 -1.80
N ASP A 194 -7.84 -15.33 -0.48
CA ASP A 194 -8.96 -15.35 0.47
C ASP A 194 -9.56 -13.96 0.68
N MET A 195 -8.88 -12.89 0.26
CA MET A 195 -9.35 -11.50 0.44
C MET A 195 -10.80 -11.26 -0.01
N PRO A 196 -11.28 -11.80 -1.16
CA PRO A 196 -12.67 -11.63 -1.58
C PRO A 196 -13.68 -12.13 -0.55
N ALA A 197 -13.36 -13.20 0.19
CA ALA A 197 -14.25 -13.76 1.21
C ALA A 197 -14.39 -12.85 2.44
N TYR A 198 -13.39 -11.99 2.69
CA TYR A 198 -13.33 -11.12 3.86
C TYR A 198 -13.67 -9.65 3.56
N LEU A 199 -14.09 -9.31 2.33
CA LEU A 199 -14.38 -7.92 1.95
C LEU A 199 -15.39 -7.23 2.87
N GLN A 200 -16.48 -7.92 3.23
CA GLN A 200 -17.49 -7.36 4.14
C GLN A 200 -16.93 -7.11 5.55
N GLU A 201 -16.08 -8.01 6.05
CA GLU A 201 -15.44 -7.82 7.36
C GLU A 201 -14.45 -6.66 7.32
N ILE A 202 -13.66 -6.55 6.24
CA ILE A 202 -12.74 -5.42 6.02
C ILE A 202 -13.53 -4.11 6.02
N GLU A 203 -14.64 -4.04 5.29
CA GLU A 203 -15.50 -2.85 5.23
C GLU A 203 -16.00 -2.44 6.63
N GLN A 204 -16.52 -3.38 7.42
CA GLN A 204 -17.06 -3.08 8.75
C GLN A 204 -15.96 -2.63 9.74
N LEU A 205 -14.80 -3.29 9.71
CA LEU A 205 -13.67 -2.92 10.55
C LEU A 205 -13.13 -1.54 10.17
N CYS A 206 -13.02 -1.25 8.88
CA CYS A 206 -12.62 0.08 8.40
C CYS A 206 -13.62 1.15 8.83
N LEU A 207 -14.94 0.91 8.70
CA LEU A 207 -15.98 1.86 9.13
C LEU A 207 -15.90 2.15 10.64
N ALA A 208 -15.69 1.13 11.47
CA ALA A 208 -15.61 1.31 12.92
C ALA A 208 -14.36 2.10 13.36
N LYS A 209 -13.23 1.90 12.68
CA LYS A 209 -11.99 2.66 12.94
C LYS A 209 -12.11 4.10 12.43
N LEU A 210 -12.50 4.27 11.17
CA LEU A 210 -12.65 5.58 10.54
C LEU A 210 -13.72 6.43 11.21
N GLY A 211 -14.81 5.82 11.70
CA GLY A 211 -15.84 6.53 12.44
C GLY A 211 -15.24 7.30 13.63
N ARG A 212 -14.39 6.64 14.42
CA ARG A 212 -13.73 7.27 15.58
C ARG A 212 -12.75 8.37 15.19
N GLU A 213 -12.02 8.20 14.09
CA GLU A 213 -11.02 9.18 13.63
C GLU A 213 -11.66 10.39 12.95
N THR A 214 -12.74 10.19 12.18
CA THR A 214 -13.38 11.26 11.41
C THR A 214 -14.39 12.07 12.23
N GLU A 215 -14.97 11.48 13.28
CA GLU A 215 -15.94 12.15 14.15
C GLU A 215 -15.34 13.38 14.86
N ILE A 216 -14.06 13.36 15.21
CA ILE A 216 -13.33 14.50 15.81
C ILE A 216 -13.34 15.71 14.86
N TYR A 217 -13.39 15.47 13.55
CA TYR A 217 -13.45 16.49 12.50
C TYR A 217 -14.89 16.83 12.08
N GLY A 218 -15.90 16.29 12.77
CA GLY A 218 -17.32 16.53 12.50
C GLY A 218 -17.86 15.85 11.23
N VAL A 219 -17.11 14.92 10.64
CA VAL A 219 -17.51 14.14 9.46
C VAL A 219 -17.74 12.69 9.88
N LYS A 220 -18.74 12.05 9.29
CA LYS A 220 -18.99 10.61 9.48
C LYS A 220 -18.98 9.89 8.14
N ILE A 221 -18.20 8.82 8.04
CA ILE A 221 -18.27 7.89 6.92
C ILE A 221 -19.44 6.94 7.17
N MET A 222 -20.39 6.91 6.23
CA MET A 222 -21.64 6.19 6.36
C MET A 222 -21.54 4.76 5.84
N LYS A 223 -20.89 4.58 4.68
CA LYS A 223 -20.82 3.28 4.00
C LYS A 223 -19.61 3.19 3.06
N PHE A 224 -19.09 1.97 2.91
CA PHE A 224 -18.26 1.58 1.77
C PHE A 224 -19.06 0.76 0.75
N ALA A 225 -18.71 0.90 -0.52
CA ALA A 225 -19.31 0.16 -1.61
C ALA A 225 -18.28 -0.19 -2.67
N GLY A 226 -18.42 -1.37 -3.28
CA GLY A 226 -17.61 -1.79 -4.42
C GLY A 226 -16.12 -1.87 -4.10
N LEU A 227 -15.76 -2.28 -2.88
CA LEU A 227 -14.37 -2.52 -2.51
C LEU A 227 -13.79 -3.62 -3.41
N ASN A 228 -12.71 -3.30 -4.11
CA ASN A 228 -12.00 -4.20 -5.00
C ASN A 228 -10.49 -4.10 -4.76
N ILE A 229 -9.86 -5.26 -4.61
CA ILE A 229 -8.42 -5.41 -4.41
C ILE A 229 -7.86 -6.06 -5.68
N ASN A 230 -7.21 -5.24 -6.50
CA ASN A 230 -6.57 -5.67 -7.73
C ASN A 230 -5.13 -6.15 -7.45
N MET A 231 -4.80 -7.28 -8.07
CA MET A 231 -3.48 -7.88 -8.05
C MET A 231 -2.69 -7.46 -9.29
N PRO A 232 -1.34 -7.45 -9.24
CA PRO A 232 -0.53 -7.17 -10.42
C PRO A 232 -0.64 -8.33 -11.41
N GLU A 233 -0.54 -8.01 -12.70
CA GLU A 233 -0.78 -8.96 -13.81
C GLU A 233 0.11 -10.20 -13.73
N GLU A 234 1.37 -10.05 -13.31
CA GLU A 234 2.31 -11.16 -13.11
C GLU A 234 1.78 -12.23 -12.13
N VAL A 235 1.17 -11.79 -11.03
CA VAL A 235 0.62 -12.69 -10.03
C VAL A 235 -0.70 -13.27 -10.53
N GLN A 236 -1.52 -12.47 -11.23
CA GLN A 236 -2.75 -12.96 -11.85
C GLN A 236 -2.47 -14.05 -12.89
N GLU A 237 -1.44 -13.87 -13.72
CA GLU A 237 -0.98 -14.90 -14.66
C GLU A 237 -0.46 -16.15 -13.95
N ALA A 238 0.31 -16.00 -12.87
CA ALA A 238 0.81 -17.13 -12.11
C ALA A 238 -0.34 -17.94 -11.48
N ILE A 239 -1.37 -17.25 -10.96
CA ILE A 239 -2.60 -17.87 -10.47
C ILE A 239 -3.33 -18.58 -11.62
N ASN A 240 -3.53 -17.92 -12.76
CA ASN A 240 -4.23 -18.50 -13.90
C ASN A 240 -3.48 -19.73 -14.46
N LYS A 241 -2.14 -19.68 -14.53
CA LYS A 241 -1.29 -20.81 -14.94
C LYS A 241 -1.38 -21.96 -13.95
N ARG A 242 -1.26 -21.68 -12.64
CA ARG A 242 -1.39 -22.71 -11.59
C ARG A 242 -2.81 -23.31 -11.57
N GLY A 243 -3.84 -22.49 -11.74
CA GLY A 243 -5.23 -22.91 -11.84
C GLY A 243 -5.47 -23.79 -13.07
N ALA A 244 -4.95 -23.41 -14.23
CA ALA A 244 -5.04 -24.22 -15.44
C ALA A 244 -4.35 -25.58 -15.28
N MET A 245 -3.15 -25.62 -14.69
CA MET A 245 -2.45 -26.87 -14.38
C MET A 245 -3.24 -27.75 -13.40
N SER A 246 -3.80 -27.14 -12.36
CA SER A 246 -4.61 -27.85 -11.35
C SER A 246 -5.92 -28.38 -11.92
N ALA A 247 -6.61 -27.63 -12.79
CA ALA A 247 -7.87 -28.03 -13.41
C ALA A 247 -7.67 -29.17 -14.42
N LEU A 248 -6.55 -29.13 -15.15
CA LEU A 248 -6.18 -30.16 -16.10
C LEU A 248 -5.52 -31.39 -15.43
N GLY A 249 -5.21 -31.31 -14.13
CA GLY A 249 -4.54 -32.39 -13.39
C GLY A 249 -3.12 -32.69 -13.90
N VAL A 250 -2.50 -31.74 -14.61
CA VAL A 250 -1.21 -31.91 -15.27
C VAL A 250 -0.11 -31.18 -14.52
N ASN A 251 1.06 -31.82 -14.42
CA ASN A 251 2.25 -31.18 -13.87
C ASN A 251 2.82 -30.15 -14.85
N TYR A 252 3.68 -29.24 -14.38
CA TYR A 252 4.28 -28.17 -15.20
C TYR A 252 4.91 -28.67 -16.51
N ILE A 253 5.56 -29.84 -16.48
CA ILE A 253 6.16 -30.49 -17.66
C ILE A 253 5.09 -30.89 -18.68
N GLN A 254 3.98 -31.46 -18.21
CA GLN A 254 2.86 -31.89 -19.05
C GLN A 254 2.08 -30.69 -19.63
N TYR A 255 1.96 -29.61 -18.87
CA TYR A 255 1.36 -28.36 -19.35
C TYR A 255 2.19 -27.71 -20.47
N GLN A 256 3.51 -27.67 -20.29
CA GLN A 256 4.43 -27.16 -21.32
C GLN A 256 4.43 -28.06 -22.57
N SER A 257 4.41 -29.38 -22.42
CA SER A 257 4.31 -30.29 -23.56
C SER A 257 2.96 -30.17 -24.29
N GLY A 258 1.87 -29.98 -23.54
CA GLY A 258 0.54 -29.76 -24.10
C GLY A 258 0.44 -28.46 -24.90
N LYS A 259 0.97 -27.34 -24.38
CA LYS A 259 1.02 -26.07 -25.11
C LYS A 259 1.87 -26.14 -26.38
N ALA A 260 2.96 -26.91 -26.37
CA ALA A 260 3.78 -27.11 -27.57
C ALA A 260 2.99 -27.86 -28.66
N ILE A 261 2.18 -28.85 -28.28
CA ILE A 261 1.32 -29.60 -29.20
C ILE A 261 0.13 -28.75 -29.68
N GLU A 262 -0.52 -27.98 -28.80
CA GLU A 262 -1.59 -27.04 -29.17
C GLU A 262 -1.10 -25.90 -30.09
N GLY A 263 0.10 -25.37 -29.86
CA GLY A 263 0.71 -24.35 -30.73
C GLY A 263 0.95 -24.87 -32.16
N ILE A 264 1.27 -26.16 -32.30
CA ILE A 264 1.37 -26.85 -33.60
C ILE A 264 -0.02 -27.01 -34.24
N GLY A 265 -1.06 -27.30 -33.44
CA GLY A 265 -2.45 -27.42 -33.91
C GLY A 265 -3.11 -26.09 -34.30
N ALA A 266 -2.81 -25.00 -33.59
CA ALA A 266 -3.34 -23.67 -33.88
C ALA A 266 -2.72 -23.07 -35.17
N GLY A 267 -1.45 -23.36 -35.44
CA GLY A 267 -0.80 -23.03 -36.71
C GLY A 267 -1.37 -23.80 -37.91
N ALA A 268 -1.97 -24.97 -37.68
CA ALA A 268 -2.69 -25.73 -38.71
C ALA A 268 -4.12 -25.22 -38.94
N ALA A 269 -4.74 -24.54 -37.97
CA ALA A 269 -6.11 -24.05 -38.06
C ALA A 269 -6.26 -22.68 -38.74
N GLN A 270 -5.21 -21.85 -38.80
CA GLN A 270 -5.22 -20.54 -39.48
C GLN A 270 -4.74 -20.57 -40.95
N GLY A 271 -4.44 -21.75 -41.49
CA GLY A 271 -4.00 -21.92 -42.88
C GLY A 271 -4.99 -22.76 -43.69
N GLY A 272 -6.17 -22.20 -43.96
CA GLY A 272 -7.15 -22.79 -44.86
C GLY A 272 -6.63 -22.83 -46.29
N GLY A 273 -6.05 -23.97 -46.66
CA GLY A 273 -5.74 -24.32 -48.05
C GLY A 273 -5.70 -25.84 -48.16
N GLU A 274 -6.50 -26.41 -49.05
CA GLU A 274 -6.71 -27.85 -49.28
C GLU A 274 -5.44 -28.66 -49.65
N GLY A 275 -4.24 -28.08 -49.52
CA GLY A 275 -2.93 -28.76 -49.60
C GLY A 275 -2.08 -28.71 -48.33
N ALA A 276 -2.47 -27.95 -47.29
CA ALA A 276 -1.67 -27.79 -46.06
C ALA A 276 -1.88 -28.91 -45.03
N GLY A 277 -3.07 -29.55 -45.03
CA GLY A 277 -3.38 -30.67 -44.12
C GLY A 277 -2.54 -31.92 -44.39
N PHE A 278 -2.12 -32.14 -45.63
CA PHE A 278 -1.28 -33.30 -46.00
C PHE A 278 0.23 -33.02 -45.84
N ALA A 279 0.66 -31.77 -46.02
CA ALA A 279 2.05 -31.37 -45.80
C ALA A 279 2.43 -31.36 -44.30
N MET A 280 1.50 -30.96 -43.42
CA MET A 280 1.75 -30.95 -41.96
C MET A 280 1.49 -32.32 -41.30
N MET A 281 0.62 -33.16 -41.86
CA MET A 281 0.56 -34.58 -41.48
C MET A 281 1.82 -35.34 -41.96
N GLY A 282 2.43 -34.93 -43.08
CA GLY A 282 3.73 -35.41 -43.54
C GLY A 282 4.91 -34.99 -42.66
N ALA A 283 4.84 -33.84 -41.98
CA ALA A 283 5.86 -33.40 -41.03
C ALA A 283 5.70 -34.08 -39.65
N GLY A 284 4.48 -34.27 -39.17
CA GLY A 284 4.19 -35.01 -37.92
C GLY A 284 4.40 -36.52 -38.04
N MET A 285 4.17 -37.10 -39.22
CA MET A 285 4.38 -38.54 -39.49
C MET A 285 5.80 -38.84 -40.01
N GLY A 286 6.46 -37.88 -40.68
CA GLY A 286 7.86 -37.97 -41.10
C GLY A 286 8.86 -37.95 -39.93
N ALA A 287 8.52 -37.28 -38.83
CA ALA A 287 9.29 -37.34 -37.59
C ALA A 287 9.10 -38.68 -36.82
N GLY A 288 7.97 -39.37 -36.99
CA GLY A 288 7.72 -40.69 -36.41
C GLY A 288 8.45 -41.83 -37.13
N VAL A 289 8.60 -41.74 -38.45
CA VAL A 289 9.30 -42.76 -39.27
C VAL A 289 10.83 -42.59 -39.22
N GLY A 290 11.33 -41.35 -39.08
CA GLY A 290 12.77 -41.10 -38.90
C GLY A 290 13.33 -41.62 -37.56
N MET A 291 12.49 -41.68 -36.52
CA MET A 291 12.88 -42.20 -35.20
C MET A 291 12.73 -43.73 -35.08
N GLY A 292 11.84 -44.35 -35.88
CA GLY A 292 11.70 -45.81 -35.94
C GLY A 292 12.87 -46.53 -36.62
N ASN A 293 13.44 -45.94 -37.67
CA ASN A 293 14.58 -46.53 -38.39
C ASN A 293 15.92 -46.39 -37.63
N MET A 294 16.06 -45.39 -36.76
CA MET A 294 17.24 -45.24 -35.91
C MET A 294 17.24 -46.20 -34.71
N MET A 295 16.06 -46.62 -34.26
CA MET A 295 15.90 -47.59 -33.15
C MET A 295 16.06 -49.05 -33.64
N ALA A 296 15.67 -49.35 -34.88
CA ALA A 296 15.87 -50.69 -35.48
C ALA A 296 17.35 -51.00 -35.78
N GLN A 297 18.17 -49.98 -36.07
CA GLN A 297 19.58 -50.15 -36.40
C GLN A 297 20.50 -50.26 -35.17
N GLY A 298 20.01 -49.89 -33.98
CA GLY A 298 20.72 -50.03 -32.71
C GLY A 298 20.72 -51.44 -32.11
N MET A 299 19.86 -52.35 -32.61
CA MET A 299 19.69 -53.69 -32.03
C MET A 299 20.35 -54.82 -32.83
N ALA A 300 20.93 -54.53 -34.00
CA ALA A 300 21.62 -55.50 -34.85
C ALA A 300 23.15 -55.53 -34.69
N GLY A 301 23.74 -54.67 -33.84
CA GLY A 301 25.19 -54.53 -33.67
C GLY A 301 25.84 -55.33 -32.54
N MET A 302 25.09 -56.15 -31.80
CA MET A 302 25.58 -56.83 -30.59
C MET A 302 26.04 -58.28 -30.84
N ALA A 303 26.80 -58.52 -31.90
CA ALA A 303 27.47 -59.80 -32.12
C ALA A 303 28.80 -59.59 -32.86
N ALA A 304 29.90 -59.58 -32.09
CA ALA A 304 31.28 -59.96 -32.43
C ALA A 304 32.36 -58.93 -32.02
N GLY A 305 33.22 -59.37 -31.08
CA GLY A 305 34.68 -59.31 -31.25
C GLY A 305 35.44 -58.01 -30.95
N GLN A 306 36.16 -57.99 -29.82
CA GLN A 306 37.39 -57.24 -29.50
C GLN A 306 38.48 -57.26 -30.61
N PRO A 307 39.58 -56.43 -30.59
CA PRO A 307 40.28 -55.82 -29.42
C PRO A 307 40.78 -54.34 -29.55
N ALA A 308 41.38 -53.85 -28.44
CA ALA A 308 42.09 -52.59 -28.06
C ALA A 308 43.10 -51.98 -29.09
N PRO A 309 43.81 -50.81 -28.89
CA PRO A 309 44.21 -50.13 -27.62
C PRO A 309 44.39 -48.57 -27.57
N PHE A 310 44.66 -48.06 -26.34
CA PHE A 310 45.50 -46.90 -25.92
C PHE A 310 45.16 -45.47 -26.42
N GLY A 311 45.07 -44.38 -25.64
CA GLY A 311 45.28 -44.08 -24.22
C GLY A 311 45.24 -42.55 -23.98
N GLY A 312 45.27 -42.09 -22.72
CA GLY A 312 45.63 -40.69 -22.36
C GLY A 312 44.69 -39.94 -21.39
N GLN A 313 45.11 -39.86 -20.11
CA GLN A 313 44.64 -39.10 -18.93
C GLN A 313 44.37 -37.57 -19.06
N PRO A 314 43.98 -36.80 -17.98
CA PRO A 314 43.78 -37.18 -16.57
C PRO A 314 42.44 -36.75 -15.93
N GLY A 315 42.05 -37.52 -14.89
CA GLY A 315 40.85 -37.32 -14.09
C GLY A 315 40.92 -36.16 -13.10
N THR A 316 39.75 -35.56 -12.84
CA THR A 316 39.54 -34.60 -11.77
C THR A 316 38.58 -35.20 -10.74
N SER A 317 39.06 -35.33 -9.51
CA SER A 317 38.29 -35.79 -8.36
C SER A 317 37.24 -34.75 -7.96
N GLN A 318 35.96 -35.11 -8.09
CA GLN A 318 34.80 -34.28 -7.72
C GLN A 318 34.26 -34.70 -6.34
N VAL A 319 33.80 -33.74 -5.54
CA VAL A 319 33.15 -33.97 -4.23
C VAL A 319 31.66 -33.65 -4.35
N GLN A 320 30.82 -34.56 -3.85
CA GLN A 320 29.37 -34.42 -3.91
C GLN A 320 28.86 -33.53 -2.77
N CYS A 321 27.99 -32.57 -3.09
CA CYS A 321 27.35 -31.73 -2.08
C CYS A 321 26.36 -32.54 -1.23
N GLN A 322 26.53 -32.52 0.09
CA GLN A 322 25.71 -33.28 1.04
C GLN A 322 24.22 -32.84 1.08
N LYS A 323 23.91 -31.62 0.62
CA LYS A 323 22.54 -31.07 0.68
C LYS A 323 21.75 -31.20 -0.62
N CYS A 324 22.39 -31.01 -1.77
CA CYS A 324 21.72 -31.04 -3.08
C CYS A 324 22.23 -32.15 -4.00
N GLY A 325 23.24 -32.92 -3.59
CA GLY A 325 23.77 -34.05 -4.36
C GLY A 325 24.55 -33.67 -5.62
N THR A 326 24.85 -32.39 -5.83
CA THR A 326 25.55 -31.91 -7.03
C THR A 326 27.07 -32.06 -6.87
N ALA A 327 27.72 -32.56 -7.93
CA ALA A 327 29.17 -32.73 -7.97
C ALA A 327 29.85 -31.37 -8.17
N ALA A 328 30.77 -31.00 -7.25
CA ALA A 328 31.57 -29.80 -7.36
C ALA A 328 33.07 -30.14 -7.44
N PRO A 329 33.87 -29.35 -8.17
CA PRO A 329 35.31 -29.54 -8.22
C PRO A 329 35.95 -29.39 -6.84
N THR A 330 36.97 -30.19 -6.55
CA THR A 330 37.69 -30.18 -5.27
C THR A 330 38.27 -28.80 -4.98
N GLY A 331 37.90 -28.18 -3.85
CA GLY A 331 38.39 -26.87 -3.41
C GLY A 331 37.36 -25.72 -3.37
N THR A 332 36.12 -25.95 -3.81
CA THR A 332 35.06 -24.92 -3.76
C THR A 332 34.55 -24.71 -2.32
N LYS A 333 34.73 -23.49 -1.78
CA LYS A 333 34.30 -23.11 -0.42
C LYS A 333 32.78 -23.15 -0.22
N PHE A 334 32.02 -22.85 -1.28
CA PHE A 334 30.56 -22.89 -1.30
C PHE A 334 30.09 -23.64 -2.54
N CYS A 335 29.00 -24.39 -2.42
CA CYS A 335 28.36 -25.07 -3.53
C CYS A 335 27.85 -24.02 -4.54
N PRO A 336 28.22 -24.11 -5.83
CA PRO A 336 27.81 -23.14 -6.84
C PRO A 336 26.29 -23.10 -7.08
N GLU A 337 25.60 -24.21 -6.84
CA GLU A 337 24.16 -24.34 -7.11
C GLU A 337 23.29 -23.95 -5.91
N CYS A 338 23.64 -24.39 -4.70
CA CYS A 338 22.79 -24.18 -3.52
C CYS A 338 23.40 -23.25 -2.46
N GLY A 339 24.61 -22.72 -2.70
CA GLY A 339 25.31 -21.81 -1.79
C GLY A 339 25.82 -22.46 -0.48
N THR A 340 25.61 -23.76 -0.29
CA THR A 340 25.97 -24.45 0.96
C THR A 340 27.49 -24.57 1.08
N ALA A 341 28.08 -24.17 2.21
CA ALA A 341 29.52 -24.25 2.43
C ALA A 341 30.00 -25.71 2.42
N MET A 342 30.99 -26.04 1.57
CA MET A 342 31.47 -27.42 1.36
C MET A 342 32.84 -27.69 2.01
N ALA A 343 33.47 -26.68 2.61
CA ALA A 343 34.66 -26.84 3.43
C ALA A 343 34.53 -26.05 4.74
N PRO A 344 34.85 -26.65 5.91
CA PRO A 344 34.89 -25.89 7.15
C PRO A 344 36.08 -24.91 7.12
N PRO A 345 35.89 -23.61 7.39
CA PRO A 345 37.01 -22.76 7.76
C PRO A 345 37.61 -23.32 9.06
N ALA A 346 38.95 -23.29 9.18
CA ALA A 346 39.65 -23.74 10.38
C ALA A 346 38.97 -23.18 11.63
N ALA A 347 38.35 -24.07 12.40
CA ALA A 347 37.57 -23.71 13.58
C ALA A 347 38.50 -23.14 14.65
N ALA A 348 38.19 -21.97 15.19
CA ALA A 348 38.93 -21.38 16.30
C ALA A 348 38.45 -21.88 17.68
N GLY A 349 37.60 -22.91 17.70
CA GLY A 349 37.08 -23.54 18.92
C GLY A 349 35.57 -23.68 18.91
N LYS A 350 35.03 -24.16 20.03
CA LYS A 350 33.58 -24.30 20.27
C LYS A 350 33.10 -23.22 21.23
N CYS A 351 31.87 -22.75 21.07
CA CYS A 351 31.22 -21.82 21.98
C CYS A 351 31.12 -22.45 23.37
N ALA A 352 31.61 -21.75 24.41
CA ALA A 352 31.56 -22.24 25.79
C ALA A 352 30.13 -22.39 26.33
N LYS A 353 29.14 -21.70 25.74
CA LYS A 353 27.74 -21.74 26.22
C LYS A 353 26.87 -22.77 25.51
N CYS A 354 27.01 -22.93 24.18
CA CYS A 354 26.15 -23.83 23.41
C CYS A 354 26.90 -24.92 22.63
N GLY A 355 28.24 -24.93 22.69
CA GLY A 355 29.07 -25.95 22.01
C GLY A 355 29.20 -25.79 20.48
N ALA A 356 28.54 -24.79 19.87
CA ALA A 356 28.59 -24.54 18.43
C ALA A 356 30.01 -24.19 17.94
N ALA A 357 30.38 -24.68 16.76
CA ALA A 357 31.68 -24.40 16.16
C ALA A 357 31.80 -22.92 15.76
N LEU A 358 32.91 -22.29 16.13
CA LEU A 358 33.16 -20.87 15.87
C LEU A 358 34.17 -20.70 14.75
N ALA A 359 33.85 -19.80 13.83
CA ALA A 359 34.81 -19.34 12.83
C ALA A 359 35.92 -18.51 13.49
N ALA A 360 37.14 -18.61 12.97
CA ALA A 360 38.26 -17.79 13.43
C ALA A 360 37.94 -16.29 13.31
N GLY A 361 37.95 -15.57 14.44
CA GLY A 361 37.63 -14.14 14.53
C GLY A 361 36.16 -13.78 14.77
N ALA A 362 35.28 -14.74 15.05
CA ALA A 362 33.86 -14.47 15.31
C ALA A 362 33.65 -13.72 16.65
N LYS A 363 33.17 -12.47 16.58
CA LYS A 363 32.88 -11.58 17.73
C LYS A 363 31.64 -12.00 18.54
N PHE A 364 30.76 -12.80 17.95
CA PHE A 364 29.54 -13.34 18.56
C PHE A 364 29.32 -14.76 18.06
N CYS A 365 28.73 -15.62 18.90
CA CYS A 365 28.32 -16.95 18.50
C CYS A 365 27.13 -16.85 17.53
N PRO A 366 27.23 -17.41 16.32
CA PRO A 366 26.17 -17.32 15.31
C PRO A 366 24.89 -18.08 15.70
N GLU A 367 24.99 -19.05 16.62
CA GLU A 367 23.86 -19.89 17.04
C GLU A 367 23.13 -19.35 18.27
N CYS A 368 23.86 -18.81 19.26
CA CYS A 368 23.25 -18.37 20.52
C CYS A 368 23.42 -16.87 20.83
N GLY A 369 24.06 -16.11 19.94
CA GLY A 369 24.26 -14.66 20.08
C GLY A 369 25.23 -14.24 21.20
N THR A 370 25.85 -15.21 21.90
CA THR A 370 26.77 -14.89 23.01
C THR A 370 28.02 -14.20 22.45
N PRO A 371 28.44 -13.03 22.98
CA PRO A 371 29.67 -12.37 22.54
C PRO A 371 30.88 -13.25 22.82
N ILE A 372 31.75 -13.39 21.83
CA ILE A 372 33.01 -14.14 21.93
C ILE A 372 34.10 -13.22 21.40
N GLY A 373 34.84 -12.60 22.31
CA GLY A 373 35.85 -11.61 21.97
C GLY A 373 36.31 -10.86 23.20
N SER A 374 37.48 -10.23 23.10
CA SER A 374 38.15 -9.47 24.16
C SER A 374 37.20 -8.44 24.79
N PRO A 375 37.06 -8.41 26.13
CA PRO A 375 36.18 -7.44 26.80
C PRO A 375 36.66 -6.00 26.52
N LYS A 376 35.73 -5.04 26.40
CA LYS A 376 36.09 -3.62 26.26
C LYS A 376 36.04 -2.92 27.62
N CYS A 377 36.95 -1.99 27.86
CA CYS A 377 36.97 -1.20 29.09
C CYS A 377 35.69 -0.34 29.20
N PRO A 378 34.93 -0.43 30.30
CA PRO A 378 33.68 0.32 30.45
C PRO A 378 33.90 1.84 30.62
N ALA A 379 35.12 2.29 30.95
CA ALA A 379 35.43 3.70 31.14
C ALA A 379 35.89 4.41 29.85
N CYS A 380 36.69 3.75 29.01
CA CYS A 380 37.28 4.38 27.81
C CYS A 380 36.99 3.64 26.49
N GLY A 381 36.36 2.46 26.53
CA GLY A 381 36.01 1.68 25.34
C GLY A 381 37.18 0.91 24.68
N ALA A 382 38.41 1.01 25.22
CA ALA A 382 39.58 0.30 24.72
C ALA A 382 39.43 -1.22 24.84
N GLU A 383 39.91 -1.96 23.85
CA GLU A 383 39.90 -3.44 23.88
C GLU A 383 40.87 -3.95 24.95
N LEU A 384 40.37 -4.75 25.89
CA LEU A 384 41.15 -5.36 26.96
C LEU A 384 41.62 -6.73 26.54
N LEU A 385 42.90 -7.00 26.78
CA LEU A 385 43.47 -8.34 26.68
C LEU A 385 42.83 -9.24 27.74
N ALA A 386 42.49 -10.48 27.38
CA ALA A 386 41.81 -11.40 28.27
C ALA A 386 42.62 -11.66 29.55
N GLY A 387 42.05 -11.35 30.72
CA GLY A 387 42.65 -11.58 32.04
C GLY A 387 43.30 -10.37 32.71
N THR A 388 43.23 -9.17 32.13
CA THR A 388 43.78 -7.96 32.77
C THR A 388 42.85 -7.42 33.87
N LYS A 389 43.41 -7.18 35.06
CA LYS A 389 42.70 -6.55 36.20
C LYS A 389 42.60 -5.02 36.07
N PHE A 390 43.32 -4.43 35.11
CA PHE A 390 43.37 -2.99 34.89
C PHE A 390 43.46 -2.72 33.38
N CYS A 391 42.82 -1.63 32.95
CA CYS A 391 42.89 -1.14 31.57
C CYS A 391 44.25 -0.50 31.31
N SER A 392 44.93 -0.93 30.24
CA SER A 392 46.22 -0.40 29.83
C SER A 392 46.16 1.05 29.32
N GLU A 393 45.01 1.50 28.83
CA GLU A 393 44.85 2.84 28.23
C GLU A 393 44.42 3.90 29.25
N CYS A 394 43.57 3.55 30.23
CA CYS A 394 43.04 4.52 31.20
C CYS A 394 43.37 4.20 32.66
N GLY A 395 44.05 3.09 32.94
CA GLY A 395 44.41 2.68 34.30
C GLY A 395 43.25 2.16 35.16
N GLN A 396 42.02 2.20 34.65
CA GLN A 396 40.82 1.80 35.39
C GLN A 396 40.83 0.30 35.69
N LYS A 397 40.51 -0.09 36.93
CA LYS A 397 40.37 -1.49 37.34
C LYS A 397 39.17 -2.14 36.64
N ILE A 398 39.38 -3.34 36.09
CA ILE A 398 38.39 -4.13 35.33
C ILE A 398 37.82 -5.25 36.19
#